data_AF-W8YYE2-F1
#
_entry.id   AF-W8YYE2-F1
#
_cell.length_a   1.000
_cell.length_b   1.000
_cell.length_c   1.000
_cell.angle_alpha   90.00
_cell.angle_beta   90.00
_cell.angle_gamma   90.00
#
_symmetry.space_group_name_H-M   'P 1'
#
loop_
_entity.id
_entity.type
_entity.pdbx_description
1 polymer ?
#
loop_
_entity_poly.entity_id
_entity_poly.type
_entity_poly.pdbx_seq_one_letter_code
_entity_poly.pdbx_strand_id
1 'polypeptide(L)' 'MPNAARPPAGCRFHPRCPHAIDLCSQEEPQLRPVGASEAACHLAEQTMAGWQERMAAIRAARDS' A
#
# COMPACT_ATOMS: atom_id res chain seq x y z
N MET A 1 -20.49 10.87 2.80
CA MET A 1 -20.03 9.47 2.67
C MET A 1 -19.84 9.13 1.20
N PRO A 2 -18.71 8.58 0.75
CA PRO A 2 -18.57 8.15 -0.65
C PRO A 2 -19.55 7.00 -0.92
N ASN A 3 -20.27 7.09 -2.03
CA ASN A 3 -21.30 6.13 -2.44
C ASN A 3 -20.63 4.81 -2.87
N ALA A 4 -20.82 3.73 -2.09
CA ALA A 4 -20.24 2.41 -2.35
C ALA A 4 -20.84 1.70 -3.58
N ALA A 5 -21.93 2.21 -4.15
CA ALA A 5 -22.66 1.55 -5.24
C ALA A 5 -21.92 1.58 -6.59
N ARG A 6 -20.90 2.42 -6.76
CA ARG A 6 -20.14 2.55 -8.01
C ARG A 6 -18.64 2.70 -7.72
N PRO A 7 -17.94 1.58 -7.43
CA PRO A 7 -16.50 1.64 -7.24
C PRO A 7 -15.81 2.11 -8.54
N PRO A 8 -14.70 2.87 -8.43
CA PRO A 8 -13.87 3.18 -9.59
C PRO A 8 -13.26 1.90 -10.17
N ALA A 9 -12.94 1.91 -11.46
CA ALA A 9 -12.19 0.84 -12.10
C ALA A 9 -10.78 0.73 -11.50
N GLY A 10 -10.21 -0.47 -11.54
CA GLY A 10 -8.89 -0.76 -10.97
C GLY A 10 -8.85 -0.73 -9.44
N CYS A 11 -7.79 -0.14 -8.87
CA CYS A 11 -7.60 -0.02 -7.43
C CYS A 11 -8.65 0.93 -6.81
N ARG A 12 -9.51 0.39 -5.94
CA ARG A 12 -10.56 1.14 -5.23
C ARG A 12 -10.07 2.39 -4.46
N PHE A 13 -8.79 2.45 -4.13
CA PHE A 13 -8.17 3.54 -3.40
C PHE A 13 -7.55 4.62 -4.30
N HIS A 14 -7.38 4.38 -5.61
CA HIS A 14 -6.68 5.31 -6.50
C HIS A 14 -7.21 6.76 -6.48
N PRO A 15 -8.52 7.05 -6.30
CA PRO A 15 -8.98 8.45 -6.29
C PRO A 15 -8.54 9.25 -5.06
N ARG A 16 -8.05 8.57 -4.01
CA ARG A 16 -7.65 9.17 -2.73
C ARG A 16 -6.25 8.77 -2.28
N CYS A 17 -5.54 7.95 -3.06
CA CYS A 17 -4.21 7.47 -2.71
C CYS A 17 -3.15 8.50 -3.13
N PRO A 18 -2.32 9.01 -2.22
CA PRO A 18 -1.26 9.98 -2.55
C PRO A 18 -0.10 9.36 -3.35
N HIS A 19 -0.04 8.02 -3.44
CA HIS A 19 0.97 7.27 -4.17
C HIS A 19 0.38 6.58 -5.41
N ALA A 20 -0.79 7.02 -5.90
CA ALA A 20 -1.40 6.41 -7.08
C ALA A 20 -0.50 6.57 -8.31
N ILE A 21 -0.34 5.48 -9.05
CA ILE A 21 0.31 5.44 -10.37
C ILE A 21 -0.73 5.12 -11.45
N ASP A 22 -0.39 5.29 -12.72
CA ASP A 22 -1.32 5.07 -13.83
C ASP A 22 -1.99 3.69 -13.81
N LEU A 23 -1.22 2.66 -13.45
CA LEU A 23 -1.70 1.28 -13.32
C LEU A 23 -2.83 1.13 -12.29
N CYS A 24 -2.86 1.96 -11.24
CA CYS A 24 -3.88 1.91 -10.20
C CYS A 24 -5.29 2.23 -10.72
N SER A 25 -5.43 2.98 -11.82
CA SER A 25 -6.73 3.28 -12.42
C SER A 25 -7.19 2.23 -13.45
N GLN A 26 -6.27 1.36 -13.87
CA GLN A 26 -6.46 0.40 -14.97
C GLN A 26 -6.68 -1.02 -14.44
N GLU A 27 -5.96 -1.41 -13.39
CA GLU A 27 -5.95 -2.79 -12.91
C GLU A 27 -6.17 -2.87 -11.38
N GLU A 28 -6.98 -3.84 -10.96
CA GLU A 28 -7.14 -4.14 -9.53
C GLU A 28 -5.91 -4.92 -9.05
N PRO A 29 -5.19 -4.42 -8.02
CA PRO A 29 -4.02 -5.11 -7.50
C PRO A 29 -4.41 -6.44 -6.87
N GLN A 30 -3.59 -7.47 -7.10
CA GLN A 30 -3.77 -8.76 -6.46
C GLN A 30 -3.41 -8.69 -4.98
N LEU A 31 -4.22 -9.34 -4.13
CA LEU A 31 -3.87 -9.57 -2.74
C LEU A 31 -2.73 -10.59 -2.67
N ARG A 32 -1.61 -10.19 -2.05
CA ARG A 32 -0.42 -11.02 -1.95
C ARG A 32 0.37 -10.73 -0.68
N PRO A 33 1.22 -11.66 -0.22
CA PRO A 33 2.09 -11.44 0.93
C PRO A 33 3.16 -10.38 0.64
N VAL A 34 3.38 -9.49 1.62
CA VAL A 34 4.37 -8.42 1.62
C VAL A 34 4.96 -8.31 3.04
N GLY A 35 6.11 -8.93 3.25
CA GLY A 35 6.70 -9.06 4.58
C GLY A 35 5.85 -9.93 5.50
N ALA A 36 5.43 -9.38 6.65
CA ALA A 36 4.62 -10.09 7.65
C ALA A 36 3.10 -9.88 7.50
N SER A 37 2.65 -9.27 6.40
CA SER A 37 1.23 -8.97 6.16
C SER A 37 0.90 -9.18 4.68
N GLU A 38 -0.38 -9.10 4.32
CA GLU A 38 -0.82 -9.14 2.93
C GLU A 38 -1.29 -7.75 2.49
N ALA A 39 -1.04 -7.43 1.23
CA ALA A 39 -1.47 -6.16 0.64
C ALA A 39 -1.93 -6.37 -0.81
N ALA A 40 -3.00 -5.66 -1.17
CA ALA A 40 -3.44 -5.47 -2.55
C ALA A 40 -3.02 -4.06 -2.99
N CYS A 41 -1.72 -3.87 -3.22
CA CYS A 41 -1.14 -2.59 -3.64
C CYS A 41 -0.07 -2.81 -4.72
N HIS A 42 -0.10 -1.98 -5.77
CA HIS A 42 0.89 -2.01 -6.86
C HIS A 42 2.29 -1.56 -6.42
N LEU A 43 2.40 -0.81 -5.32
CA LEU A 43 3.66 -0.30 -4.75
C LEU A 43 3.97 -0.90 -3.37
N ALA A 44 3.40 -2.05 -3.04
CA ALA A 44 3.46 -2.59 -1.68
C ALA A 44 4.91 -2.80 -1.18
N GLU A 45 5.82 -3.31 -2.01
CA GLU A 45 7.21 -3.56 -1.62
C GLU A 45 7.98 -2.26 -1.41
N GLN A 46 7.78 -1.27 -2.29
CA GLN A 46 8.47 0.02 -2.20
C GLN A 46 8.05 0.75 -0.91
N THR A 47 6.76 0.71 -0.59
CA THR A 47 6.27 1.29 0.66
C THR A 47 6.74 0.48 1.87
N MET A 48 6.72 -0.85 1.83
CA MET A 48 7.15 -1.68 2.95
C MET A 48 8.65 -1.60 3.23
N ALA A 49 9.51 -1.48 2.21
CA ALA A 49 10.95 -1.31 2.40
C ALA A 49 11.26 -0.08 3.26
N GLY A 50 10.67 1.08 2.95
CA GLY A 50 10.86 2.31 3.74
C GLY A 50 10.31 2.21 5.17
N TRP A 51 9.26 1.42 5.40
CA TRP A 51 8.76 1.13 6.75
C TRP A 51 9.68 0.20 7.53
N GLN A 52 10.24 -0.83 6.90
CA GLN A 52 11.17 -1.76 7.54
C GLN A 52 12.42 -1.04 8.04
N GLU A 53 13.02 -0.18 7.22
CA GLU A 53 14.18 0.62 7.59
C GLU A 53 13.89 1.54 8.79
N ARG A 54 12.76 2.28 8.76
CA ARG A 54 12.34 3.12 9.89
C ARG A 54 12.09 2.30 11.16
N MET A 55 11.44 1.15 11.05
CA MET A 55 11.15 0.29 12.21
C MET A 55 12.41 -0.36 12.78
N ALA A 56 13.36 -0.75 11.93
CA ALA A 56 14.67 -1.24 12.37
C ALA A 56 15.42 -0.17 13.16
N ALA A 57 15.42 1.07 12.67
CA ALA A 57 16.02 2.20 13.38
C ALA A 57 15.35 2.46 14.75
N ILE A 58 14.01 2.40 14.82
CA ILE A 58 13.27 2.57 16.09
C ILE A 58 13.59 1.44 17.09
N ARG A 59 13.67 0.19 16.62
CA ARG A 59 14.02 -0.95 17.49
C ARG A 59 15.44 -0.82 18.04
N ALA A 60 16.41 -0.51 17.17
CA ALA A 60 17.80 -0.30 17.58
C ALA A 60 17.94 0.81 18.65
N ALA A 61 17.13 1.87 18.56
CA ALA A 61 17.12 2.96 19.53
C ALA A 61 16.45 2.61 20.88
N ARG A 62 15.69 1.51 20.97
CA ARG A 62 15.09 1.03 22.23
C ARG A 62 15.98 0.06 23.00
N ASP A 63 16.90 -0.60 22.29
CA ASP A 63 17.83 -1.58 22.85
C ASP A 63 19.17 -0.94 23.29
N SER A 64 19.25 0.40 23.26
CA SER A 64 20.38 1.23 23.74
C SER A 64 19.95 2.10 24.91
#